data_AF-A0A831SQE7-F1
#
_entry.id   AF-A0A831SQE7-F1
#
_cell.length_a   1.000
_cell.length_b   1.000
_cell.length_c   1.000
_cell.angle_alpha   90.00
_cell.angle_beta   90.00
_cell.angle_gamma   90.00
#
_symmetry.space_group_name_H-M   'P 1'
#
loop_
_entity.id
_entity.type
_entity.pdbx_description
1 polymer ?
#
loop_
_entity_poly.entity_id
_entity_poly.type
_entity_poly.pdbx_seq_one_letter_code
_entity_poly.pdbx_strand_id
1 'polypeptide(L)'
;MVINREVEARSSAFYKRLTSFLYYNSGYSIGGIARSSSRASGQHRDISNLDVIFWIKGDPPKADVYTDLIEKLRNIMNLNTNIGMDNNVVKIWKKGIKCDLVLLPEFEYKIEIDSGRYIS
;
A
#
# COMPACT_ATOMS: atom_id res chain seq x y z
N MET A 1 13.32 22.33 -0.45
CA MET A 1 13.42 20.87 -0.65
C MET A 1 12.77 20.54 -1.98
N VAL A 2 13.52 20.11 -2.98
CA VAL A 2 13.00 19.93 -4.35
C VAL A 2 12.46 18.51 -4.45
N ILE A 3 11.14 18.34 -4.32
CA ILE A 3 10.50 17.08 -4.64
C ILE A 3 10.82 16.78 -6.10
N ASN A 4 11.52 15.67 -6.36
CA ASN A 4 11.79 15.25 -7.72
C ASN A 4 10.46 14.81 -8.38
N ARG A 5 9.91 15.67 -9.26
CA ARG A 5 8.64 15.45 -9.96
C ARG A 5 8.55 14.07 -10.63
N GLU A 6 9.67 13.53 -11.10
CA GLU A 6 9.68 12.19 -11.69
C GLU A 6 9.45 11.08 -10.68
N VAL A 7 9.99 11.20 -9.47
CA VAL A 7 9.80 10.23 -8.39
C VAL A 7 8.34 10.24 -7.94
N GLU A 8 7.74 11.42 -7.80
CA GLU A 8 6.33 11.57 -7.45
C GLU A 8 5.40 10.98 -8.53
N ALA A 9 5.69 11.25 -9.81
CA ALA A 9 4.94 10.69 -10.93
C ALA A 9 5.02 9.15 -10.96
N ARG A 10 6.23 8.58 -10.74
CA ARG A 10 6.44 7.13 -10.67
C ARG A 10 5.68 6.50 -9.51
N SER A 11 5.77 7.09 -8.30
CA SER A 11 5.04 6.60 -7.12
C SER A 11 3.53 6.69 -7.30
N SER A 12 3.03 7.78 -7.90
CA SER A 12 1.60 7.94 -8.19
C SER A 12 1.09 6.95 -9.23
N ALA A 13 1.87 6.69 -10.28
CA ALA A 13 1.55 5.66 -11.28
C ALA A 13 1.55 4.26 -10.66
N PHE A 14 2.52 3.95 -9.80
CA PHE A 14 2.57 2.68 -9.07
C PHE A 14 1.37 2.52 -8.14
N TYR A 15 1.02 3.55 -7.35
CA TYR A 15 -0.16 3.54 -6.50
C TYR A 15 -1.43 3.23 -7.29
N LYS A 16 -1.69 3.93 -8.40
CA LYS A 16 -2.88 3.68 -9.24
C LYS A 16 -2.95 2.22 -9.73
N ARG A 17 -1.81 1.64 -10.12
CA ARG A 17 -1.73 0.24 -10.55
C ARG A 17 -1.97 -0.73 -9.39
N LEU A 18 -1.41 -0.45 -8.22
CA LEU A 18 -1.61 -1.27 -7.01
C LEU A 18 -3.08 -1.21 -6.56
N THR A 19 -3.69 -0.04 -6.52
CA THR A 19 -5.12 0.15 -6.23
C THR A 19 -6.00 -0.64 -7.19
N SER A 20 -5.71 -0.56 -8.49
CA SER A 20 -6.45 -1.32 -9.50
C SER A 20 -6.27 -2.83 -9.33
N PHE A 21 -5.06 -3.29 -9.02
CA PHE A 21 -4.82 -4.69 -8.70
C PHE A 21 -5.62 -5.14 -7.47
N LEU A 22 -5.60 -4.35 -6.40
CA LEU A 22 -6.33 -4.67 -5.17
C LEU A 22 -7.84 -4.79 -5.43
N TYR A 23 -8.44 -3.84 -6.17
CA TYR A 23 -9.88 -3.91 -6.45
C TYR A 23 -10.29 -5.04 -7.41
N TYR A 24 -9.47 -5.35 -8.42
CA TYR A 24 -9.92 -6.18 -9.54
C TYR A 24 -9.22 -7.54 -9.66
N ASN A 25 -8.05 -7.71 -9.04
CA ASN A 25 -7.20 -8.89 -9.23
C ASN A 25 -6.81 -9.58 -7.91
N SER A 26 -7.06 -8.95 -6.76
CA SER A 26 -6.73 -9.56 -5.46
C SER A 26 -7.64 -10.74 -5.12
N GLY A 27 -8.87 -10.78 -5.64
CA GLY A 27 -9.89 -11.75 -5.26
C GLY A 27 -10.61 -11.40 -3.94
N TYR A 28 -10.25 -10.28 -3.29
CA TYR A 28 -10.91 -9.80 -2.09
C TYR A 28 -11.89 -8.68 -2.38
N SER A 29 -12.96 -8.61 -1.61
CA SER A 29 -13.87 -7.45 -1.62
C SER A 29 -13.24 -6.30 -0.86
N ILE A 30 -12.41 -5.51 -1.53
CA ILE A 30 -11.75 -4.34 -0.91
C ILE A 30 -12.80 -3.29 -0.49
N GLY A 31 -12.72 -2.85 0.76
CA GLY A 31 -13.59 -1.82 1.30
C GLY A 31 -13.02 -0.41 1.15
N GLY A 32 -11.69 -0.27 1.12
CA GLY A 32 -11.01 1.02 0.95
C GLY A 32 -9.50 0.86 0.84
N ILE A 33 -8.86 1.80 0.15
CA ILE A 33 -7.39 1.88 -0.06
C ILE A 33 -6.98 3.33 0.09
N ALA A 34 -5.90 3.61 0.82
CA ALA A 34 -5.36 4.96 0.95
C ALA A 34 -3.85 4.95 1.07
N ARG A 35 -3.22 6.08 0.74
CA ARG A 35 -1.78 6.28 0.94
C ARG A 35 -1.57 6.91 2.31
N SER A 36 -0.62 6.44 3.12
CA SER A 36 0.03 7.36 4.06
C SER A 36 1.33 7.81 3.51
N SER A 37 1.68 9.00 3.97
CA SER A 37 3.04 9.29 4.38
C SER A 37 3.06 10.71 4.93
N SER A 38 4.21 11.09 5.44
CA SER A 38 4.73 12.45 5.41
C SER A 38 4.57 13.19 4.06
N ARG A 39 4.18 12.54 2.94
CA ARG A 39 3.78 13.24 1.69
C ARG A 39 2.39 13.84 1.77
N ALA A 40 1.47 13.24 2.54
CA ALA A 40 0.17 13.84 2.84
C ALA A 40 0.32 15.13 3.67
N SER A 41 1.37 15.21 4.51
CA SER A 41 1.71 16.37 5.34
C SER A 41 2.87 17.24 4.81
N GLY A 42 3.40 16.98 3.61
CA GLY A 42 4.46 17.77 2.96
C GLY A 42 5.89 17.65 3.54
N GLN A 43 6.16 16.69 4.43
CA GLN A 43 7.44 16.49 5.13
C GLN A 43 8.34 15.37 4.54
N HIS A 44 8.07 14.87 3.33
CA HIS A 44 8.78 13.70 2.80
C HIS A 44 10.23 14.01 2.35
N ARG A 45 11.18 13.09 2.59
CA ARG A 45 12.53 13.03 1.96
C ARG A 45 12.50 12.24 0.67
N ASP A 46 13.29 12.59 -0.36
CA ASP A 46 13.27 11.99 -1.72
C ASP A 46 13.35 10.45 -1.78
N ILE A 47 13.74 9.82 -0.67
CA ILE A 47 13.92 8.39 -0.45
C ILE A 47 12.73 7.70 0.24
N SER A 48 11.65 8.42 0.54
CA SER A 48 10.54 7.91 1.37
C SER A 48 9.76 6.81 0.65
N ASN A 49 9.55 5.70 1.35
CA ASN A 49 8.68 4.60 0.90
C ASN A 49 7.24 5.11 0.71
N LEU A 50 6.51 4.48 -0.21
CA LEU A 50 5.06 4.69 -0.35
C LEU A 50 4.35 3.79 0.67
N ASP A 51 3.66 4.36 1.64
CA ASP A 51 2.88 3.57 2.60
C ASP A 51 1.43 3.51 2.11
N VAL A 52 0.85 2.30 2.06
CA VAL A 52 -0.52 2.07 1.60
C VAL A 52 -1.25 1.24 2.64
N ILE A 53 -2.35 1.77 3.15
CA ILE A 53 -3.30 0.98 3.94
C ILE A 53 -4.48 0.58 3.09
N PHE A 54 -5.07 -0.55 3.45
CA PHE A 54 -6.31 -1.01 2.87
C PHE A 54 -7.08 -1.83 3.91
N TRP A 55 -8.37 -2.01 3.66
CA TRP A 55 -9.20 -2.93 4.45
C TRP A 55 -10.07 -3.76 3.51
N ILE A 56 -10.41 -4.96 3.96
CA ILE A 56 -11.21 -5.94 3.22
C ILE A 56 -12.53 -6.13 3.95
N LYS A 57 -13.65 -6.13 3.21
CA LYS A 57 -14.97 -6.44 3.78
C LYS A 57 -14.98 -7.87 4.31
N GLY A 58 -15.52 -8.05 5.52
CA GLY A 58 -15.57 -9.35 6.20
C GLY A 58 -14.34 -9.67 7.05
N ASP A 59 -13.36 -8.76 7.12
CA ASP A 59 -12.18 -8.81 8.01
C ASP A 59 -11.46 -10.18 8.04
N PRO A 60 -11.02 -10.69 6.88
CA PRO A 60 -10.32 -11.97 6.81
C PRO A 60 -8.99 -11.92 7.58
N PRO A 61 -8.50 -13.07 8.08
CA PRO A 61 -7.23 -13.14 8.79
C PRO A 61 -6.06 -12.62 7.95
N LYS A 62 -5.29 -11.68 8.51
CA LYS A 62 -4.16 -11.02 7.83
C LYS A 62 -3.13 -12.01 7.27
N ALA A 63 -2.85 -13.10 7.99
CA ALA A 63 -1.88 -14.11 7.57
C ALA A 63 -2.26 -14.78 6.23
N ASP A 64 -3.55 -15.12 6.08
CA ASP A 64 -4.07 -15.77 4.87
C ASP A 64 -4.05 -14.78 3.70
N VAL A 65 -4.52 -13.55 3.96
CA VAL A 65 -4.54 -12.47 2.96
C VAL A 65 -3.13 -12.18 2.46
N TYR A 66 -2.14 -12.04 3.35
CA TYR A 66 -0.79 -11.67 2.96
C TYR A 66 -0.09 -12.76 2.18
N THR A 67 -0.26 -14.02 2.56
CA THR A 67 0.32 -15.16 1.85
C THR A 67 -0.18 -15.18 0.40
N ASP A 68 -1.50 -15.09 0.21
CA ASP A 68 -2.14 -15.09 -1.11
C ASP A 68 -1.83 -13.81 -1.93
N LEU A 69 -1.88 -12.62 -1.30
CA LEU A 69 -1.52 -11.37 -1.98
C LEU A 69 -0.06 -11.37 -2.44
N ILE A 70 0.87 -11.89 -1.65
CA ILE A 70 2.30 -11.95 -2.01
C ILE A 70 2.49 -12.75 -3.30
N GLU A 71 1.84 -13.90 -3.41
CA GLU A 71 1.90 -14.73 -4.61
C GLU A 71 1.32 -14.00 -5.82
N LYS A 72 0.13 -13.40 -5.69
CA LYS A 72 -0.51 -12.65 -6.77
C LYS A 72 0.29 -11.40 -7.19
N LEU A 73 0.87 -10.68 -6.25
CA LEU A 73 1.73 -9.52 -6.53
C LEU A 73 3.00 -9.92 -7.31
N ARG A 74 3.58 -11.08 -6.99
CA ARG A 74 4.72 -11.64 -7.74
C ARG A 74 4.29 -12.10 -9.13
N ASN A 75 3.20 -12.84 -9.24
CA ASN A 75 2.80 -13.49 -10.50
C ASN A 75 2.11 -12.54 -11.48
N ILE A 76 1.23 -11.65 -11.00
CA ILE A 76 0.40 -10.77 -11.84
C ILE A 76 1.10 -9.43 -12.08
N MET A 77 1.63 -8.80 -11.02
CA MET A 77 2.27 -7.49 -11.13
C MET A 77 3.79 -7.55 -11.39
N ASN A 78 4.38 -8.75 -11.31
CA ASN A 78 5.82 -8.99 -11.43
C ASN A 78 6.62 -8.10 -10.47
N LEU A 79 6.22 -8.09 -9.19
CA LEU A 79 6.84 -7.28 -8.13
C LEU A 79 7.69 -8.17 -7.22
N ASN A 80 8.74 -7.59 -6.62
CA ASN A 80 9.40 -8.24 -5.50
C ASN A 80 8.61 -7.93 -4.24
N THR A 81 8.41 -8.95 -3.40
CA THR A 81 7.64 -8.82 -2.16
C THR A 81 8.29 -9.61 -1.04
N ASN A 82 8.10 -9.15 0.20
CA ASN A 82 8.45 -9.88 1.42
C ASN A 82 7.48 -9.53 2.55
N ILE A 83 7.37 -10.40 3.54
CA ILE A 83 6.69 -10.08 4.79
C ILE A 83 7.68 -9.32 5.68
N GLY A 84 7.26 -8.19 6.25
CA GLY A 84 8.07 -7.43 7.22
C GLY A 84 8.26 -8.18 8.53
N MET A 85 9.25 -7.76 9.35
CA MET A 85 9.65 -8.48 10.58
C MET A 85 8.51 -8.77 11.57
N ASP A 86 7.44 -7.96 11.59
CA ASP A 86 6.30 -8.15 12.50
C ASP A 86 5.11 -8.90 11.88
N ASN A 87 5.27 -9.47 10.67
CA ASN A 87 4.18 -10.05 9.87
C ASN A 87 2.98 -9.13 9.60
N ASN A 88 3.13 -7.84 9.90
CA ASN A 88 2.05 -6.87 9.84
C ASN A 88 2.03 -6.04 8.57
N VAL A 89 3.05 -6.16 7.73
CA VAL A 89 3.22 -5.40 6.50
C VAL A 89 3.76 -6.28 5.37
N VAL A 90 3.25 -6.08 4.16
CA VAL A 90 3.85 -6.61 2.94
C VAL A 90 4.77 -5.54 2.36
N LYS A 91 6.07 -5.80 2.37
CA LYS A 91 7.09 -4.96 1.73
C LYS A 91 7.10 -5.27 0.23
N ILE A 92 6.96 -4.25 -0.60
CA ILE A 92 6.91 -4.36 -2.07
C ILE A 92 8.00 -3.47 -2.67
N TRP A 93 8.76 -3.96 -3.66
CA TRP A 93 9.72 -3.11 -4.36
C TRP A 93 9.96 -3.51 -5.82
N LYS A 94 10.16 -2.49 -6.66
CA LYS A 94 10.54 -2.66 -8.08
C LYS A 94 11.18 -1.37 -8.60
N LYS A 95 12.35 -1.50 -9.24
CA LYS A 95 13.10 -0.45 -9.98
C LYS A 95 12.79 0.99 -9.50
N GLY A 96 13.34 1.38 -8.35
CA GLY A 96 13.24 2.76 -7.84
C GLY A 96 11.96 3.08 -7.05
N ILE A 97 11.10 2.09 -6.80
CA ILE A 97 9.91 2.23 -5.95
C ILE A 97 9.95 1.20 -4.83
N LYS A 98 9.67 1.65 -3.61
CA LYS A 98 9.43 0.84 -2.41
C LYS A 98 8.07 1.20 -1.85
N CYS A 99 7.30 0.20 -1.45
CA CYS A 99 5.97 0.38 -0.90
C CYS A 99 5.73 -0.59 0.25
N ASP A 100 5.15 -0.07 1.33
CA ASP A 100 4.67 -0.85 2.46
C ASP A 100 3.15 -0.97 2.34
N LEU A 101 2.64 -2.19 2.24
CA LEU A 101 1.22 -2.47 2.14
C LEU A 101 0.70 -3.06 3.45
N VAL A 102 -0.27 -2.41 4.07
CA VAL A 102 -0.77 -2.73 5.42
C VAL A 102 -2.28 -2.96 5.37
N LEU A 103 -2.70 -4.16 5.76
CA LEU A 103 -4.10 -4.47 6.02
C LEU A 103 -4.47 -4.00 7.43
N LEU A 104 -5.54 -3.22 7.51
CA LEU A 104 -6.14 -2.77 8.78
C LEU A 104 -7.59 -3.26 8.87
N PRO A 105 -8.11 -3.50 10.08
CA PRO A 105 -9.54 -3.56 10.32
C PRO A 105 -10.23 -2.27 9.86
N GLU A 106 -11.51 -2.36 9.46
CA GLU A 106 -12.26 -1.20 8.96
C GLU A 106 -12.24 -0.01 9.94
N PHE A 107 -12.37 -0.27 11.24
CA PHE A 107 -12.35 0.75 12.27
C PHE A 107 -11.01 1.50 12.34
N GLU A 108 -9.90 0.77 12.36
CA GLU A 108 -8.56 1.36 12.37
C GLU A 108 -8.27 2.12 11.07
N TYR A 109 -8.66 1.55 9.93
CA TYR A 109 -8.55 2.24 8.64
C TYR A 109 -9.26 3.60 8.67
N LYS A 110 -10.51 3.64 9.15
CA LYS A 110 -11.28 4.88 9.25
C LYS A 110 -10.61 5.91 10.16
N ILE A 111 -10.11 5.50 11.32
CA ILE A 111 -9.35 6.39 12.22
C ILE A 111 -8.11 6.97 11.51
N GLU A 112 -7.38 6.14 10.78
CA GLU A 112 -6.16 6.56 10.08
C GLU A 112 -6.47 7.55 8.94
N ILE A 113 -7.62 7.42 8.26
CA ILE A 113 -8.11 8.40 7.28
C ILE A 113 -8.56 9.69 7.96
N ASP A 114 -9.41 9.60 8.98
CA ASP A 114 -10.04 10.74 9.65
C ASP A 114 -9.01 11.60 10.41
N SER A 115 -7.94 10.98 10.91
CA SER A 115 -6.82 11.68 11.55
C SER A 115 -5.91 12.44 10.57
N GLY A 116 -6.17 12.35 9.26
CA GLY A 116 -5.38 13.03 8.23
C GLY A 116 -3.98 12.44 8.03
N ARG A 117 -3.71 11.26 8.62
CA ARG A 117 -2.45 10.51 8.41
C ARG A 117 -2.41 9.83 7.05
N TYR A 118 -3.57 9.60 6.44
CA TYR A 118 -3.74 8.95 5.15
C TYR A 118 -4.71 9.75 4.27
N ILE A 119 -4.32 10.02 3.02
CA ILE A 119 -5.16 10.71 2.02
C ILE A 119 -5.42 9.73 0.86
N SER A 120 -6.68 9.62 0.46
CA SER A 120 -7.17 8.84 -0.70
C SER A 120 -6.80 9.50 -2.02
#